data_AF-A0A3N5R6Z7-F1
#
_entry.id   AF-A0A3N5R6Z7-F1
#
_cell.length_a   1.000
_cell.length_b   1.000
_cell.length_c   1.000
_cell.angle_alpha   90.00
_cell.angle_beta   90.00
_cell.angle_gamma   90.00
#
_symmetry.space_group_name_H-M   'P 1'
#
loop_
_entity.id
_entity.type
_entity.pdbx_description
1 polymer ?
#
loop_
_entity_poly.entity_id
_entity_poly.type
_entity_poly.pdbx_seq_one_letter_code
_entity_poly.pdbx_strand_id
1 'polypeptide(L)'
;MDMKLTSLWAGVFLTLASFGAYAGESHMTEALKHAEAAAKADDSKAIVEHAEAAKTHAKTADEHLDAGITSLNDAIDHGKLKHTDLAKKSAEEAVTHLKAAQ
;
A
#
# COMPACT_ATOMS: atom_id res chain seq x y z
N MET A 1 -6.31 52.76 -2.81
CA MET A 1 -7.34 52.00 -3.53
C MET A 1 -6.62 51.05 -4.48
N ASP A 2 -6.36 49.82 -4.04
CA ASP A 2 -7.25 48.64 -4.14
C ASP A 2 -7.23 48.08 -5.57
N MET A 3 -7.11 46.78 -5.87
CA MET A 3 -6.98 45.54 -5.11
C MET A 3 -6.84 44.39 -6.16
N LYS A 4 -6.18 43.28 -5.77
CA LYS A 4 -6.28 41.91 -6.33
C LYS A 4 -5.34 41.45 -7.46
N LEU A 5 -4.19 40.98 -7.00
CA LEU A 5 -3.47 39.80 -7.48
C LEU A 5 -4.35 38.55 -7.23
N THR A 6 -5.00 37.97 -8.25
CA THR A 6 -5.69 36.67 -8.11
C THR A 6 -5.71 35.85 -9.39
N SER A 7 -5.20 34.63 -9.25
CA SER A 7 -5.40 33.42 -10.08
C SER A 7 -4.78 33.46 -11.48
N LEU A 8 -4.11 32.43 -11.96
CA LEU A 8 -4.28 31.01 -11.69
C LEU A 8 -2.96 30.32 -12.04
N TRP A 9 -2.33 29.70 -11.03
CA TRP A 9 -1.29 28.71 -11.26
C TRP A 9 -1.93 27.55 -12.03
N ALA A 10 -1.82 27.56 -13.35
CA ALA A 10 -2.05 26.38 -14.18
C ALA A 10 -0.88 25.43 -13.90
N GLY A 11 -1.01 24.72 -12.78
CA GLY A 11 -0.03 23.78 -12.27
C GLY A 11 0.22 22.67 -13.28
N VAL A 12 1.46 22.64 -13.74
CA VAL A 12 2.33 21.46 -13.73
C VAL A 12 1.77 20.21 -14.43
N PHE A 13 2.30 19.98 -15.64
CA PHE A 13 2.84 18.70 -16.09
C PHE A 13 2.44 17.46 -15.26
N LEU A 14 1.53 16.64 -15.81
CA LEU A 14 1.59 15.20 -15.57
C LEU A 14 1.26 14.43 -16.85
N THR A 15 2.10 14.61 -17.86
CA THR A 15 2.31 13.58 -18.88
C THR A 15 3.20 12.50 -18.28
N LEU A 16 2.66 11.29 -18.05
CA LEU A 16 3.30 9.96 -18.12
C LEU A 16 2.66 9.00 -17.11
N ALA A 17 1.68 8.23 -17.58
CA ALA A 17 1.46 6.87 -17.10
C ALA A 17 0.66 6.10 -18.15
N SER A 18 1.34 5.68 -19.21
CA SER A 18 0.89 4.53 -19.98
C SER A 18 1.53 3.28 -19.38
N PHE A 19 0.75 2.20 -19.36
CA PHE A 19 1.10 0.80 -19.12
C PHE A 19 1.19 0.30 -17.67
N GLY A 20 0.14 -0.41 -17.28
CA GLY A 20 0.14 -1.49 -16.31
C GLY A 20 -1.23 -2.14 -16.31
N ALA A 21 -1.30 -3.45 -16.54
CA ALA A 21 -2.57 -4.18 -16.48
C ALA A 21 -3.24 -3.92 -15.12
N TYR A 22 -4.52 -3.56 -15.13
CA TYR A 22 -5.32 -3.31 -13.92
C TYR A 22 -5.59 -4.64 -13.20
N ALA A 23 -4.58 -5.14 -12.49
CA ALA A 23 -4.80 -5.84 -11.24
C ALA A 23 -5.31 -4.77 -10.26
N GLY A 24 -6.36 -5.08 -9.49
CA GLY A 24 -6.93 -4.12 -8.54
C GLY A 24 -5.84 -3.48 -7.68
N GLU A 25 -5.99 -2.19 -7.41
CA GLU A 25 -5.00 -1.40 -6.66
C GLU A 25 -4.85 -1.97 -5.25
N SER A 26 -3.61 -2.16 -4.82
CA SER A 26 -3.34 -2.84 -3.57
C SER A 26 -3.48 -1.97 -2.34
N HIS A 27 -3.54 -2.59 -1.16
CA HIS A 27 -3.52 -1.86 0.09
C HIS A 27 -2.27 -1.01 0.26
N MET A 28 -1.08 -1.49 -0.10
CA MET A 28 0.12 -0.65 -0.06
C MET A 28 0.07 0.52 -1.05
N THR A 29 -0.48 0.31 -2.26
CA THR A 29 -0.61 1.37 -3.27
C THR A 29 -1.61 2.43 -2.84
N GLU A 30 -2.79 2.03 -2.34
CA GLU A 30 -3.79 2.97 -1.84
C GLU A 30 -3.31 3.69 -0.57
N ALA A 31 -2.59 2.99 0.33
CA ALA A 31 -1.97 3.62 1.49
C ALA A 31 -1.02 4.75 1.08
N LEU A 32 -0.13 4.48 0.12
CA LEU A 32 0.82 5.46 -0.38
C LEU A 32 0.12 6.64 -1.05
N LYS A 33 -0.84 6.37 -1.93
CA LYS A 33 -1.65 7.38 -2.63
C LYS A 33 -2.33 8.35 -1.65
N HIS A 34 -3.00 7.81 -0.63
CA HIS A 34 -3.62 8.63 0.40
C HIS A 34 -2.59 9.37 1.27
N ALA A 35 -1.47 8.75 1.64
CA ALA A 35 -0.43 9.42 2.40
C ALA A 35 0.19 10.59 1.63
N GLU A 36 0.43 10.44 0.33
CA GLU A 36 0.91 11.53 -0.53
C GLU A 36 -0.11 12.67 -0.65
N ALA A 37 -1.40 12.34 -0.76
CA ALA A 37 -2.46 13.34 -0.79
C ALA A 37 -2.52 14.13 0.53
N ALA A 38 -2.42 13.44 1.68
CA ALA A 38 -2.34 14.10 2.99
C ALA A 38 -1.11 15.02 3.09
N ALA A 39 0.05 14.59 2.60
CA ALA A 39 1.29 15.38 2.64
C ALA A 39 1.27 16.65 1.78
N LYS A 40 0.42 16.69 0.75
CA LYS A 40 0.26 17.82 -0.19
C LYS A 40 -0.93 18.73 0.15
N ALA A 41 -1.76 18.36 1.12
CA ALA A 41 -2.98 19.10 1.45
C ALA A 41 -2.68 20.35 2.30
N ASP A 42 -3.38 21.45 2.00
CA ASP A 42 -3.21 22.74 2.68
C ASP A 42 -4.20 22.98 3.83
N ASP A 43 -5.24 22.14 3.96
CA ASP A 43 -6.25 22.25 5.01
C ASP A 43 -6.29 21.03 5.94
N SER A 44 -6.52 21.29 7.22
CA SER A 44 -6.47 20.26 8.26
C SER A 44 -7.51 19.15 8.10
N LYS A 45 -8.65 19.42 7.45
CA LYS A 45 -9.70 18.42 7.27
C LYS A 45 -9.28 17.41 6.21
N ALA A 46 -8.77 17.86 5.07
CA ALA A 46 -8.25 16.99 4.01
C ALA A 46 -7.03 16.19 4.49
N ILE A 47 -6.13 16.79 5.27
CA ILE A 47 -4.99 16.07 5.87
C ILE A 47 -5.49 14.90 6.72
N VAL A 48 -6.46 15.12 7.61
CA VAL A 48 -7.00 14.07 8.49
C VAL A 48 -7.68 12.97 7.68
N GLU A 49 -8.55 13.33 6.73
CA GLU A 49 -9.30 12.37 5.90
C GLU A 49 -8.36 11.45 5.11
N HIS A 50 -7.37 12.01 4.42
CA HIS A 50 -6.41 11.21 3.67
C HIS A 50 -5.49 10.41 4.61
N ALA A 51 -5.06 10.95 5.75
CA ALA A 51 -4.22 10.21 6.69
C ALA A 51 -4.95 9.01 7.32
N GLU A 52 -6.24 9.14 7.64
CA GLU A 52 -7.06 8.03 8.16
C GLU A 52 -7.26 6.92 7.13
N ALA A 53 -7.51 7.27 5.87
CA ALA A 53 -7.59 6.32 4.77
C ALA A 53 -6.24 5.61 4.53
N ALA A 54 -5.14 6.36 4.50
CA ALA A 54 -3.80 5.80 4.37
C ALA A 54 -3.50 4.80 5.49
N LYS A 55 -3.78 5.17 6.74
CA LYS A 55 -3.61 4.31 7.91
C LYS A 55 -4.42 3.03 7.81
N THR A 56 -5.67 3.12 7.34
CA THR A 56 -6.56 1.95 7.20
C THR A 56 -5.96 0.94 6.23
N HIS A 57 -5.56 1.40 5.04
CA HIS A 57 -4.93 0.53 4.06
C HIS A 57 -3.57 0.00 4.52
N ALA A 58 -2.73 0.84 5.13
CA ALA A 58 -1.44 0.43 5.66
C ALA A 58 -1.60 -0.67 6.72
N LYS A 59 -2.62 -0.57 7.58
CA LYS A 59 -2.91 -1.59 8.58
C LYS A 59 -3.33 -2.93 7.95
N THR A 60 -4.17 -2.90 6.92
CA THR A 60 -4.55 -4.15 6.23
C THR A 60 -3.36 -4.79 5.52
N ALA A 61 -2.49 -3.98 4.91
CA ALA A 61 -1.23 -4.49 4.36
C ALA A 61 -0.34 -5.11 5.45
N ASP A 62 -0.21 -4.45 6.61
CA ASP A 62 0.56 -4.93 7.77
C ASP A 62 0.04 -6.28 8.29
N GLU A 63 -1.28 -6.44 8.44
CA GLU A 63 -1.92 -7.71 8.85
C GLU A 63 -1.56 -8.87 7.88
N HIS A 64 -1.52 -8.58 6.57
CA HIS A 64 -1.09 -9.55 5.57
C HIS A 64 0.42 -9.80 5.57
N LEU A 65 1.25 -8.79 5.84
CA LEU A 65 2.70 -8.97 6.00
C LEU A 65 3.01 -9.86 7.21
N ASP A 66 2.36 -9.63 8.34
CA ASP A 66 2.52 -10.44 9.55
C ASP A 66 2.11 -11.91 9.31
N ALA A 67 0.98 -12.12 8.64
CA ALA A 67 0.53 -13.47 8.25
C ALA A 67 1.54 -14.14 7.29
N GLY A 68 2.04 -13.40 6.29
CA GLY A 68 3.06 -13.88 5.37
C GLY A 68 4.36 -14.28 6.07
N ILE A 69 4.83 -13.46 7.01
CA ILE A 69 6.02 -13.74 7.83
C ILE A 69 5.81 -15.01 8.67
N THR A 70 4.63 -15.15 9.28
CA THR A 70 4.26 -16.35 10.04
C THR A 70 4.33 -17.60 9.17
N SER A 71 3.71 -17.57 7.98
CA SER A 71 3.77 -18.69 7.04
C SER A 71 5.20 -18.98 6.53
N LEU A 72 6.06 -17.97 6.39
CA LEU A 72 7.47 -18.17 6.05
C LEU A 72 8.24 -18.85 7.19
N ASN A 73 7.97 -18.49 8.44
CA ASN A 73 8.56 -19.16 9.61
C ASN A 73 8.15 -20.64 9.65
N ASP A 74 6.87 -20.94 9.42
CA ASP A 74 6.38 -22.33 9.33
C ASP A 74 7.03 -23.10 8.18
N ALA A 75 7.20 -22.46 7.02
CA ALA A 75 7.89 -23.06 5.88
C ALA A 75 9.34 -23.41 6.22
N ILE A 76 10.05 -22.51 6.92
CA ILE A 76 11.41 -22.71 7.38
C ILE A 76 11.48 -23.88 8.37
N ASP A 77 10.59 -23.92 9.35
CA ASP A 77 10.62 -24.93 10.41
C ASP A 77 10.25 -26.32 9.88
N HIS A 78 9.22 -26.43 9.04
CA HIS A 78 8.94 -27.67 8.33
C HIS A 78 10.07 -28.08 7.38
N GLY A 79 10.71 -27.12 6.71
CA GLY A 79 11.87 -27.36 5.85
C GLY A 79 13.06 -27.96 6.61
N LYS A 80 13.39 -27.43 7.80
CA LYS A 80 14.46 -27.96 8.67
C LYS A 80 14.17 -29.41 9.10
N LEU A 81 12.91 -29.76 9.29
CA LEU A 81 12.45 -31.11 9.64
C LEU A 81 12.34 -32.06 8.42
N LYS A 82 12.67 -31.59 7.21
CA LYS A 82 12.49 -32.30 5.93
C LYS A 82 11.03 -32.68 5.64
N HIS A 83 10.07 -31.94 6.19
CA HIS A 83 8.64 -32.07 5.90
C HIS A 83 8.29 -31.31 4.60
N THR A 84 8.82 -31.77 3.46
CA THR A 84 8.79 -31.04 2.18
C THR A 84 7.40 -30.53 1.78
N ASP A 85 6.36 -31.36 1.89
CA ASP A 85 5.01 -30.98 1.47
C ASP A 85 4.40 -29.88 2.35
N LEU A 86 4.63 -29.94 3.66
CA LEU A 86 4.19 -28.89 4.60
C LEU A 86 4.96 -27.60 4.39
N ALA A 87 6.29 -27.69 4.21
CA ALA A 87 7.12 -26.52 3.93
C ALA A 87 6.67 -25.81 2.65
N LYS A 88 6.35 -26.57 1.59
CA LYS A 88 5.82 -26.01 0.34
C LYS A 88 4.46 -25.35 0.54
N LYS A 89 3.54 -26.00 1.27
CA LYS A 89 2.22 -25.44 1.56
C LYS A 89 2.33 -24.11 2.31
N SER A 90 3.14 -24.04 3.38
CA SER A 90 3.36 -22.80 4.13
C SER A 90 4.00 -21.72 3.24
N ALA A 91 4.91 -22.07 2.33
CA ALA A 91 5.45 -21.11 1.36
C ALA A 91 4.38 -20.59 0.37
N GLU A 92 3.43 -21.41 -0.06
CA GLU A 92 2.30 -21.00 -0.90
C GLU A 92 1.33 -20.06 -0.16
N GLU A 93 1.07 -20.32 1.12
CA GLU A 93 0.29 -19.44 2.00
C GLU A 93 0.99 -18.08 2.18
N ALA A 94 2.32 -18.08 2.39
CA ALA A 94 3.10 -16.86 2.44
C ALA A 94 2.97 -16.04 1.15
N VAL A 95 3.07 -16.68 -0.02
CA VAL A 95 2.89 -15.99 -1.31
C VAL A 95 1.50 -15.36 -1.42
N THR A 96 0.46 -16.04 -0.94
CA THR A 96 -0.91 -15.53 -0.96
C THR A 96 -1.05 -14.28 -0.10
N HIS A 97 -0.55 -14.31 1.13
CA HIS A 97 -0.59 -13.18 2.04
C HIS A 97 0.25 -12.00 1.55
N LEU A 98 1.48 -12.25 1.10
CA LEU A 98 2.33 -11.19 0.56
C LEU A 98 1.63 -10.51 -0.62
N LYS A 99 1.08 -11.26 -1.58
CA LYS A 99 0.30 -10.71 -2.70
C LYS A 99 -0.90 -9.88 -2.29
N ALA A 100 -1.52 -10.16 -1.14
CA ALA A 100 -2.65 -9.40 -0.63
C ALA A 100 -2.22 -8.11 0.11
N ALA A 101 -0.99 -8.08 0.64
CA ALA A 101 -0.42 -6.85 1.20
C ALA A 101 -0.03 -5.86 0.09
N GLN A 102 0.66 -6.36 -0.93
CA GLN A 102 1.27 -5.58 -2.02
C GLN A 102 0.35 -5.19 -3.15
#